data_AF-A0A9Q9HF21-F1
#
_entry.id   AF-A0A9Q9HF21-F1
#
_cell.length_a   1.000
_cell.length_b   1.000
_cell.length_c   1.000
_cell.angle_alpha   90.00
_cell.angle_beta   90.00
_cell.angle_gamma   90.00
#
_symmetry.space_group_name_H-M   'P 1'
#
loop_
_entity.id
_entity.type
_entity.pdbx_description
1 polymer ?
#
loop_
_entity_poly.entity_id
_entity_poly.type
_entity_poly.pdbx_seq_one_letter_code
_entity_poly.pdbx_strand_id
1 'polypeptide(L)'
;MTRSHIPGILAMAAVVVASNILVQFLFGQWLTWGAFTYPIAFLVTDVMNRVYGAAAARKVVAAGFVAGVICSLIGTRIMLQGDGFTYPAVTLRIALGSGLAFLTAQMLDVAVFSALREGKWWRAPLASTLIGSSVDTAIFFTVAFSAALSWLEPVNDVSWAGEVLPLLGTGPETPLWVSLAVADWLVKLSLALLALVPFRIIVRKLTAKTT
;
A
#
# COMPACT_ATOMS: atom_id res chain seq x y z
N MET A 1 -10.63 6.08 24.53
CA MET A 1 -9.41 5.97 23.70
C MET A 1 -8.25 6.58 24.45
N THR A 2 -7.24 5.79 24.79
CA THR A 2 -5.98 6.30 25.37
C THR A 2 -5.33 7.24 24.36
N ARG A 3 -4.99 8.48 24.79
CA ARG A 3 -4.39 9.53 23.95
C ARG A 3 -3.08 9.11 23.25
N SER A 4 -2.50 7.97 23.64
CA SER A 4 -1.26 7.41 23.12
C SER A 4 -1.31 6.91 21.67
N HIS A 5 -2.49 6.60 21.12
CA HIS A 5 -2.59 6.04 19.75
C HIS A 5 -2.86 7.08 18.66
N ILE A 6 -3.21 8.31 19.05
CA ILE A 6 -3.59 9.39 18.13
C ILE A 6 -2.48 9.69 17.10
N PRO A 7 -1.18 9.78 17.49
CA PRO A 7 -0.14 10.07 16.51
C PRO A 7 -0.02 9.02 15.41
N GLY A 8 -0.17 7.73 15.76
CA GLY A 8 -0.13 6.64 14.78
C GLY A 8 -1.33 6.66 13.84
N ILE A 9 -2.53 6.95 14.36
CA ILE A 9 -3.75 7.09 13.56
C ILE A 9 -3.61 8.24 12.56
N LEU A 10 -3.12 9.40 13.01
CA LEU A 10 -2.91 10.57 12.15
C LEU A 10 -1.84 10.31 11.09
N ALA A 11 -0.72 9.68 11.47
CA ALA A 11 0.34 9.32 10.54
C ALA A 11 -0.17 8.36 9.46
N MET A 12 -0.90 7.31 9.84
CA MET A 12 -1.50 6.37 8.89
C MET A 12 -2.50 7.06 7.95
N ALA A 13 -3.44 7.84 8.50
CA ALA A 13 -4.41 8.56 7.68
C ALA A 13 -3.72 9.52 6.70
N ALA A 14 -2.72 10.27 7.16
CA ALA A 14 -1.95 11.18 6.31
C ALA A 14 -1.22 10.44 5.18
N VAL A 15 -0.57 9.31 5.48
CA VAL A 15 0.12 8.49 4.46
C VAL A 15 -0.89 7.94 3.45
N VAL A 16 -2.03 7.42 3.89
CA VAL A 16 -3.07 6.88 2.99
C VAL A 16 -3.64 7.96 2.09
N VAL A 17 -3.98 9.13 2.65
CA VAL A 17 -4.48 10.27 1.87
C VAL A 17 -3.43 10.75 0.87
N ALA A 18 -2.18 10.93 1.32
CA ALA A 18 -1.09 11.34 0.46
C ALA A 18 -0.86 10.33 -0.67
N SER A 19 -0.89 9.03 -0.39
CA SER A 19 -0.70 7.98 -1.40
C SER A 19 -1.83 7.97 -2.43
N ASN A 20 -3.08 8.21 -2.01
CA ASN A 20 -4.24 8.29 -2.92
C ASN A 20 -4.19 9.53 -3.83
N ILE A 21 -3.56 10.61 -3.38
CA ILE A 21 -3.33 11.80 -4.21
C ILE A 21 -2.13 11.57 -5.14
N LEU A 22 -1.03 11.08 -4.59
CA LEU A 22 0.25 10.90 -5.28
C LEU A 22 0.23 9.80 -6.34
N VAL A 23 -0.67 8.82 -6.23
CA VAL A 23 -0.85 7.80 -7.28
C VAL A 23 -1.31 8.40 -8.61
N GLN A 24 -1.89 9.59 -8.62
CA GLN A 24 -2.34 10.28 -9.84
C GLN A 24 -1.18 10.93 -10.62
N PHE A 25 0.02 10.98 -10.03
CA PHE A 25 1.18 11.63 -10.63
C PHE A 25 2.23 10.59 -11.02
N LEU A 26 2.55 10.54 -12.32
CA LEU A 26 3.58 9.65 -12.86
C LEU A 26 4.98 10.05 -12.37
N PHE A 27 5.77 9.03 -12.10
CA PHE A 27 7.20 9.11 -11.84
C PHE A 27 7.92 8.32 -12.95
N GLY A 28 8.46 9.05 -13.92
CA GLY A 28 8.96 8.46 -15.15
C GLY A 28 7.82 7.91 -16.01
N GLN A 29 8.04 6.77 -16.66
CA GLN A 29 7.08 6.18 -17.61
C GLN A 29 6.25 5.02 -17.05
N TRP A 30 6.57 4.54 -15.84
CA TRP A 30 6.05 3.24 -15.37
C TRP A 30 5.48 3.27 -13.96
N LEU A 31 5.98 4.15 -13.07
CA LEU A 31 5.53 4.18 -11.68
C LEU A 31 4.82 5.49 -11.38
N THR A 32 4.15 5.53 -10.22
CA THR A 32 3.53 6.74 -9.69
C THR A 32 4.20 7.12 -8.37
N TRP A 33 4.03 8.37 -7.95
CA TRP A 33 4.52 8.80 -6.62
C TRP A 33 3.82 8.06 -5.47
N GLY A 34 2.66 7.44 -5.72
CA GLY A 34 1.98 6.55 -4.79
C GLY A 34 2.82 5.33 -4.39
N ALA A 35 3.57 4.73 -5.33
CA ALA A 35 4.42 3.56 -5.08
C ALA A 35 5.53 3.83 -4.04
N PHE A 36 5.99 5.07 -3.94
CA PHE A 36 7.04 5.47 -2.99
C PHE A 36 6.49 5.89 -1.62
N THR A 37 5.25 6.36 -1.56
CA THR A 37 4.66 6.87 -0.33
C THR A 37 3.87 5.82 0.44
N TYR A 38 3.19 4.92 -0.27
CA TYR A 38 2.42 3.86 0.35
C TYR A 38 3.22 2.94 1.30
N PRO A 39 4.48 2.53 0.99
CA PRO A 39 5.27 1.65 1.87
C PRO A 39 5.51 2.22 3.27
N ILE A 40 5.40 3.54 3.45
CA ILE A 40 5.48 4.20 4.76
C ILE A 40 4.33 3.73 5.68
N ALA A 41 3.20 3.29 5.14
CA ALA A 41 2.09 2.74 5.92
C ALA A 41 2.52 1.50 6.72
N PHE A 42 3.30 0.59 6.12
CA PHE A 42 3.84 -0.59 6.82
C PHE A 42 4.76 -0.17 7.97
N LEU A 43 5.63 0.82 7.76
CA LEU A 43 6.47 1.37 8.84
C LEU A 43 5.62 1.90 10.01
N VAL A 44 4.52 2.62 9.73
CA VAL A 44 3.61 3.12 10.78
C VAL A 44 2.98 1.94 11.54
N THR A 45 2.47 0.93 10.83
CA THR A 45 1.88 -0.27 11.43
C THR A 45 2.88 -1.02 12.31
N ASP A 46 4.10 -1.24 11.82
CA ASP A 46 5.18 -1.93 12.53
C ASP A 46 5.59 -1.21 13.81
N VAL A 47 5.77 0.12 13.76
CA VAL A 47 6.08 0.94 14.93
C VAL A 47 4.96 0.82 15.97
N MET A 48 3.71 0.93 15.52
CA MET A 48 2.56 0.84 16.41
C MET A 48 2.43 -0.54 17.04
N ASN A 49 2.69 -1.60 16.29
CA ASN A 49 2.67 -2.97 16.78
C ASN A 49 3.78 -3.21 17.80
N ARG A 50 4.99 -2.71 17.53
CA ARG A 50 6.14 -2.85 18.43
C ARG A 50 5.91 -2.16 19.77
N VAL A 51 5.48 -0.90 19.73
CA VAL A 51 5.40 -0.03 20.92
C VAL A 51 4.10 -0.26 21.69
N TYR A 52 2.98 -0.43 21.00
CA TYR A 52 1.64 -0.47 21.61
C TYR A 52 0.91 -1.81 21.42
N GLY A 53 1.48 -2.75 20.68
CA GLY A 53 0.92 -4.08 20.45
C GLY A 53 -0.07 -4.17 19.29
N ALA A 54 -0.43 -5.41 18.95
CA ALA A 54 -1.27 -5.74 17.80
C ALA A 54 -2.64 -5.06 17.83
N ALA A 55 -3.26 -4.93 19.00
CA ALA A 55 -4.57 -4.29 19.14
C ALA A 55 -4.54 -2.79 18.75
N ALA A 56 -3.45 -2.09 19.08
CA ALA A 56 -3.26 -0.70 18.67
C ALA A 56 -2.97 -0.59 17.17
N ALA A 57 -2.12 -1.48 16.64
CA ALA A 57 -1.83 -1.53 15.21
C ALA A 57 -3.11 -1.77 14.37
N ARG A 58 -3.97 -2.70 14.78
CA ARG A 58 -5.26 -2.94 14.09
C ARG A 58 -6.17 -1.72 14.06
N LYS A 59 -6.19 -0.90 15.12
CA LYS A 59 -6.96 0.35 15.14
C LYS A 59 -6.42 1.39 14.16
N VAL A 60 -5.09 1.48 14.06
CA VAL A 60 -4.41 2.36 13.10
C VAL A 60 -4.72 1.93 11.67
N VAL A 61 -4.64 0.63 11.38
CA VAL A 61 -5.04 0.07 10.08
C VAL A 61 -6.52 0.36 9.80
N ALA A 62 -7.43 0.16 10.75
CA ALA A 62 -8.85 0.48 10.55
C ALA A 62 -9.07 1.96 10.21
N ALA A 63 -8.36 2.88 10.86
CA ALA A 63 -8.42 4.30 10.54
C ALA A 63 -7.87 4.62 9.14
N GLY A 64 -6.75 3.99 8.77
CA GLY A 64 -6.20 4.08 7.41
C GLY A 64 -7.18 3.56 6.35
N PHE A 65 -7.84 2.44 6.62
CA PHE A 65 -8.85 1.89 5.73
C PHE A 65 -10.05 2.83 5.55
N VAL A 66 -10.57 3.39 6.64
CA VAL A 66 -11.66 4.38 6.58
C VAL A 66 -11.22 5.61 5.77
N ALA A 67 -10.01 6.11 5.99
CA ALA A 67 -9.46 7.21 5.20
C ALA A 67 -9.37 6.84 3.70
N GLY A 68 -8.90 5.65 3.37
CA GLY A 68 -8.81 5.14 2.00
C GLY A 68 -10.18 5.00 1.33
N VAL A 69 -11.20 4.52 2.05
CA VAL A 69 -12.59 4.46 1.56
C VAL A 69 -13.11 5.87 1.27
N ILE A 70 -12.88 6.83 2.17
CA ILE A 70 -13.27 8.23 1.95
C ILE A 70 -12.56 8.81 0.72
N CYS A 71 -11.24 8.60 0.58
CA CYS A 71 -10.49 9.01 -0.61
C CYS A 71 -11.04 8.39 -1.89
N SER A 72 -11.42 7.11 -1.86
CA SER A 72 -12.01 6.42 -3.02
C SER A 72 -13.38 7.01 -3.38
N LEU A 73 -14.24 7.25 -2.38
CA LEU A 73 -15.54 7.88 -2.57
C LEU A 73 -15.41 9.30 -3.14
N ILE A 74 -14.41 10.06 -2.73
CA ILE A 74 -14.12 11.38 -3.31
C ILE A 74 -13.54 11.23 -4.73
N GLY A 75 -12.58 10.33 -4.92
CA GLY A 75 -11.91 10.09 -6.20
C GLY A 75 -12.85 9.63 -7.31
N THR A 76 -13.89 8.86 -6.98
CA THR A 76 -14.96 8.49 -7.93
C THR A 76 -15.78 9.70 -8.44
N ARG A 77 -15.74 10.84 -7.73
CA ARG A 77 -16.41 12.09 -8.14
C ARG A 77 -15.48 13.04 -8.89
N ILE A 78 -14.17 12.84 -8.80
CA ILE A 78 -13.18 13.64 -9.51
C ILE A 78 -12.97 13.01 -10.88
N MET A 79 -13.38 13.72 -11.93
CA MET A 79 -13.17 13.29 -13.31
C MET A 79 -11.84 13.82 -13.83
N LEU A 80 -11.01 12.93 -14.34
CA LEU A 80 -9.75 13.24 -15.02
C LEU A 80 -9.95 13.12 -16.53
N GLN A 81 -9.14 13.87 -17.27
CA GLN A 81 -9.12 13.83 -18.73
C GLN A 81 -7.77 13.29 -19.19
N GLY A 82 -7.79 12.30 -20.08
CA GLY A 82 -6.60 11.71 -20.70
C GLY A 82 -6.96 11.06 -22.03
N ASP A 83 -6.10 11.24 -23.04
CA ASP A 83 -6.24 10.66 -24.39
C ASP A 83 -7.63 10.84 -25.04
N GLY A 84 -8.28 11.97 -24.79
CA GLY A 84 -9.61 12.30 -25.33
C GLY A 84 -10.79 11.69 -24.56
N PHE A 85 -10.52 10.92 -23.50
CA PHE A 85 -11.53 10.32 -22.64
C PHE A 85 -11.59 11.03 -21.28
N THR A 86 -12.76 10.95 -20.64
CA THR A 86 -12.98 11.41 -19.27
C THR A 86 -13.30 10.20 -18.40
N TYR A 87 -12.53 9.99 -17.33
CA TYR A 87 -12.66 8.84 -16.44
C TYR A 87 -12.52 9.27 -14.98
N PRO A 88 -13.09 8.52 -14.01
CA PRO A 88 -12.93 8.84 -12.60
C PRO A 88 -11.48 8.63 -12.15
N ALA A 89 -10.99 9.52 -11.26
CA ALA A 89 -9.66 9.39 -10.66
C ALA A 89 -9.48 8.07 -9.88
N VAL A 90 -10.59 7.53 -9.37
CA VAL A 90 -10.64 6.20 -8.75
C VAL A 90 -11.82 5.44 -9.36
N THR A 91 -11.53 4.39 -10.11
CA THR A 91 -12.54 3.47 -10.64
C THR A 91 -13.03 2.50 -9.55
N LEU A 92 -14.16 1.83 -9.77
CA LEU A 92 -14.67 0.82 -8.83
C LEU A 92 -13.64 -0.28 -8.60
N ARG A 93 -12.96 -0.75 -9.66
CA ARG A 93 -11.92 -1.77 -9.55
C ARG A 93 -10.70 -1.32 -8.77
N ILE A 94 -10.27 -0.06 -8.94
CA ILE A 94 -9.17 0.50 -8.15
C ILE A 94 -9.59 0.62 -6.67
N ALA A 95 -10.82 1.07 -6.38
CA ALA A 95 -11.33 1.15 -5.02
C ALA A 95 -11.42 -0.24 -4.35
N LEU A 96 -11.96 -1.24 -5.05
CA LEU A 96 -12.05 -2.61 -4.54
C LEU A 96 -10.66 -3.23 -4.36
N GLY A 97 -9.78 -3.08 -5.35
CA GLY A 97 -8.42 -3.62 -5.30
C GLY A 97 -7.60 -3.00 -4.18
N SER A 98 -7.63 -1.67 -4.03
CA SER A 98 -6.90 -0.98 -2.96
C SER A 98 -7.46 -1.30 -1.58
N GLY A 99 -8.78 -1.36 -1.41
CA GLY A 99 -9.41 -1.71 -0.14
C GLY A 99 -9.11 -3.15 0.31
N LEU A 100 -9.20 -4.11 -0.61
CA LEU A 100 -8.88 -5.52 -0.35
C LEU A 100 -7.39 -5.71 -0.07
N ALA A 101 -6.52 -5.14 -0.90
CA ALA A 101 -5.07 -5.22 -0.73
C ALA A 101 -4.64 -4.62 0.60
N PHE A 102 -5.10 -3.40 0.91
CA PHE A 102 -4.76 -2.71 2.15
C PHE A 102 -5.17 -3.51 3.39
N LEU A 103 -6.44 -3.94 3.49
CA LEU A 103 -6.90 -4.67 4.68
C LEU A 103 -6.19 -6.00 4.86
N THR A 104 -6.08 -6.79 3.79
CA THR A 104 -5.47 -8.13 3.88
C THR A 104 -3.98 -8.03 4.19
N ALA A 105 -3.25 -7.16 3.49
CA ALA A 105 -1.82 -6.97 3.68
C ALA A 105 -1.48 -6.41 5.05
N GLN A 106 -2.21 -5.38 5.51
CA GLN A 106 -1.94 -4.76 6.81
C GLN A 106 -2.33 -5.67 7.98
N MET A 107 -3.42 -6.46 7.86
CA MET A 107 -3.75 -7.46 8.89
C MET A 107 -2.71 -8.59 8.94
N LEU A 108 -2.24 -9.03 7.77
CA LEU A 108 -1.19 -10.05 7.66
C LEU A 108 0.14 -9.53 8.23
N ASP A 109 0.50 -8.29 7.91
CA ASP A 109 1.66 -7.61 8.48
C ASP A 109 1.59 -7.59 10.01
N VAL A 110 0.47 -7.13 10.59
CA VAL A 110 0.27 -7.13 12.05
C VAL A 110 0.41 -8.54 12.64
N ALA A 111 -0.14 -9.56 11.97
CA ALA A 111 -0.08 -10.94 12.45
C ALA A 111 1.35 -11.51 12.41
N VAL A 112 2.03 -11.40 11.26
CA VAL A 112 3.42 -11.88 11.06
C VAL A 112 4.37 -11.13 11.98
N PHE A 113 4.24 -9.81 12.07
CA PHE A 113 5.06 -9.00 12.96
C PHE A 113 4.89 -9.47 14.41
N SER A 114 3.65 -9.65 14.86
CA SER A 114 3.36 -10.07 16.23
C SER A 114 3.94 -11.45 16.54
N ALA A 115 3.89 -12.37 15.58
CA ALA A 115 4.47 -13.71 15.74
C ALA A 115 6.01 -13.69 15.82
N LEU A 116 6.66 -12.76 15.12
CA LEU A 116 8.12 -12.64 15.06
C LEU A 116 8.69 -11.59 16.02
N ARG A 117 7.85 -10.93 16.83
CA ARG A 117 8.24 -9.73 17.59
C ARG A 117 9.34 -10.00 18.62
N GLU A 118 9.44 -11.20 19.16
CA GLU A 118 10.43 -11.56 20.19
C GLU A 118 11.84 -11.81 19.62
N GLY A 119 11.96 -11.93 18.30
CA GLY A 119 13.24 -12.13 17.64
C GLY A 119 14.12 -10.87 17.57
N LYS A 120 15.16 -10.93 16.74
CA LYS A 120 16.01 -9.76 16.42
C LYS A 120 15.15 -8.60 15.96
N TRP A 121 15.49 -7.38 16.37
CA TRP A 121 14.70 -6.16 16.17
C TRP A 121 14.27 -5.91 14.72
N TRP A 122 15.05 -6.33 13.73
CA TRP A 122 14.78 -6.15 12.31
C TRP A 122 13.96 -7.29 11.68
N ARG A 123 13.90 -8.47 12.32
CA ARG A 123 13.31 -9.67 11.72
C ARG A 123 11.80 -9.52 11.55
N ALA A 124 11.13 -9.04 12.58
CA ALA A 124 9.69 -8.80 12.53
C ALA A 124 9.30 -7.78 11.44
N PRO A 125 9.81 -6.52 11.45
CA PRO A 125 9.39 -5.51 10.45
C PRO A 125 9.76 -5.91 9.02
N LEU A 126 10.92 -6.52 8.80
CA LEU A 126 11.32 -6.93 7.46
C LEU A 126 10.44 -8.06 6.93
N ALA A 127 10.20 -9.09 7.73
CA ALA A 127 9.41 -10.25 7.29
C ALA A 127 7.92 -9.90 7.13
N SER A 128 7.36 -9.11 8.05
CA SER A 128 5.96 -8.68 7.96
C SER A 128 5.73 -7.77 6.75
N THR A 129 6.58 -6.76 6.55
CA THR A 129 6.47 -5.86 5.40
C THR A 129 6.71 -6.62 4.08
N LEU A 130 7.67 -7.54 4.01
CA LEU A 130 7.92 -8.35 2.81
C LEU A 130 6.69 -9.17 2.42
N ILE A 131 6.12 -9.91 3.37
CA ILE A 131 4.96 -10.77 3.11
C ILE A 131 3.73 -9.91 2.81
N GLY A 132 3.48 -8.88 3.63
CA GLY A 132 2.37 -7.96 3.47
C GLY A 132 2.40 -7.24 2.12
N SER A 133 3.52 -6.63 1.75
CA SER A 133 3.68 -5.93 0.47
C SER A 133 3.54 -6.85 -0.75
N SER A 134 4.00 -8.10 -0.66
CA SER A 134 3.84 -9.08 -1.73
C SER A 134 2.36 -9.43 -1.96
N VAL A 135 1.61 -9.66 -0.86
CA VAL A 135 0.17 -9.93 -0.93
C VAL A 135 -0.61 -8.70 -1.39
N ASP A 136 -0.24 -7.51 -0.91
CA ASP A 136 -0.81 -6.23 -1.32
C ASP A 136 -0.70 -6.04 -2.84
N THR A 137 0.52 -6.14 -3.39
CA THR A 137 0.76 -5.98 -4.83
C THR A 137 0.00 -7.04 -5.63
N ALA A 138 0.02 -8.31 -5.20
CA ALA A 138 -0.68 -9.37 -5.90
C ALA A 138 -2.19 -9.11 -5.97
N ILE A 139 -2.81 -8.73 -4.86
CA ILE A 139 -4.25 -8.45 -4.81
C ILE A 139 -4.59 -7.19 -5.58
N PHE A 140 -3.87 -6.09 -5.35
CA PHE A 140 -4.16 -4.80 -5.95
C PHE A 140 -4.11 -4.87 -7.48
N PHE A 141 -2.99 -5.32 -8.03
CA PHE A 141 -2.80 -5.33 -9.49
C PHE A 141 -3.72 -6.34 -10.18
N THR A 142 -3.97 -7.50 -9.55
CA THR A 142 -4.92 -8.47 -10.10
C THR A 142 -6.32 -7.89 -10.15
N VAL A 143 -6.81 -7.31 -9.05
CA VAL A 143 -8.18 -6.78 -8.99
C VAL A 143 -8.33 -5.54 -9.88
N ALA A 144 -7.36 -4.64 -9.87
CA ALA A 144 -7.43 -3.37 -10.61
C ALA A 144 -7.26 -3.54 -12.12
N PHE A 145 -6.38 -4.45 -12.59
CA PHE A 145 -5.93 -4.45 -13.99
C PHE A 145 -6.06 -5.79 -14.73
N SER A 146 -6.27 -6.93 -14.05
CA SER A 146 -6.42 -8.21 -14.76
C SER A 146 -7.68 -8.24 -15.63
N ALA A 147 -7.55 -8.74 -16.86
CA ALA A 147 -8.68 -8.91 -17.78
C ALA A 147 -9.76 -9.87 -17.22
N ALA A 148 -9.37 -10.82 -16.36
CA ALA A 148 -10.28 -11.78 -15.74
C ALA A 148 -11.36 -11.13 -14.84
N LEU A 149 -11.13 -9.88 -14.42
CA LEU A 149 -12.01 -9.13 -13.53
C LEU A 149 -12.62 -7.90 -14.20
N SER A 150 -12.44 -7.72 -15.52
CA SER A 150 -13.02 -6.58 -16.26
C SER A 150 -14.55 -6.56 -16.24
N TRP A 151 -15.21 -7.69 -16.03
CA TRP A 151 -16.66 -7.78 -15.88
C TRP A 151 -17.20 -7.05 -14.63
N LEU A 152 -16.36 -6.79 -13.62
CA LEU A 152 -16.75 -6.03 -12.42
C LEU A 152 -17.04 -4.55 -12.74
N GLU A 153 -16.43 -4.01 -13.79
CA GLU A 153 -16.61 -2.63 -14.21
C GLU A 153 -16.35 -2.48 -15.72
N PRO A 154 -17.29 -2.91 -16.59
CA PRO A 154 -17.07 -2.92 -18.03
C PRO A 154 -16.94 -1.53 -18.67
N VAL A 155 -17.36 -0.49 -17.95
CA VAL A 155 -17.42 0.90 -18.45
C VAL A 155 -16.03 1.55 -18.47
N ASN A 156 -15.16 1.19 -17.53
CA ASN A 156 -13.81 1.75 -17.44
C ASN A 156 -12.82 0.78 -18.06
N ASP A 157 -12.32 1.13 -19.25
CA ASP A 157 -11.42 0.27 -19.99
C ASP A 157 -10.02 0.21 -19.35
N VAL A 158 -9.54 -1.02 -19.13
CA VAL A 158 -8.17 -1.32 -18.65
C VAL A 158 -7.42 -2.22 -19.62
N SER A 159 -7.90 -2.36 -20.86
CA SER A 159 -7.31 -3.21 -21.89
C SER A 159 -5.85 -2.87 -22.18
N TRP A 160 -5.49 -1.57 -22.09
CA TRP A 160 -4.11 -1.08 -22.19
C TRP A 160 -3.17 -1.78 -21.20
N ALA A 161 -3.65 -2.12 -20.00
CA ALA A 161 -2.85 -2.79 -18.99
C ALA A 161 -2.59 -4.28 -19.33
N GLY A 162 -3.36 -4.83 -20.26
CA GLY A 162 -3.22 -6.19 -20.78
C GLY A 162 -2.24 -6.33 -21.95
N GLU A 163 -1.69 -5.23 -22.46
CA GLU A 163 -0.72 -5.26 -23.56
C GLU A 163 0.49 -6.14 -23.19
N VAL A 164 0.86 -7.06 -24.08
CA VAL A 164 1.96 -8.00 -23.83
C VAL A 164 3.27 -7.35 -24.23
N LEU A 165 4.14 -7.15 -23.25
CA LEU A 165 5.45 -6.52 -23.41
C LEU A 165 6.50 -7.29 -22.57
N PRO A 166 7.80 -7.13 -22.88
CA PRO A 166 8.86 -7.70 -22.05
C PRO A 166 8.77 -7.20 -20.60
N LEU A 167 8.85 -8.10 -19.63
CA LEU A 167 8.84 -7.77 -18.21
C LEU A 167 9.98 -6.78 -17.88
N LEU A 168 9.64 -5.63 -17.32
CA LEU A 168 10.57 -4.52 -17.07
C LEU A 168 11.40 -4.11 -18.32
N GLY A 169 10.89 -4.35 -19.52
CA GLY A 169 11.52 -4.00 -20.79
C GLY A 169 12.62 -4.96 -21.29
N THR A 170 12.99 -5.99 -20.53
CA THR A 170 14.07 -6.93 -20.92
C THR A 170 13.82 -8.40 -20.55
N GLY A 171 12.76 -8.69 -19.79
CA GLY A 171 12.42 -10.04 -19.32
C GLY A 171 11.41 -10.77 -20.22
N PRO A 172 10.75 -11.83 -19.71
CA PRO A 172 9.75 -12.59 -20.46
C PRO A 172 8.53 -11.74 -20.83
N GLU A 173 7.87 -12.09 -21.93
CA GLU A 173 6.63 -11.46 -22.38
C GLU A 173 5.51 -11.68 -21.35
N THR A 174 4.97 -10.59 -20.81
CA THR A 174 3.89 -10.60 -19.81
C THR A 174 2.94 -9.43 -20.04
N PRO A 175 1.69 -9.50 -19.54
CA PRO A 175 0.81 -8.33 -19.55
C PRO A 175 1.46 -7.15 -18.82
N LEU A 176 1.29 -5.94 -19.35
CA LEU A 176 1.88 -4.71 -18.82
C LEU A 176 1.63 -4.54 -17.31
N TRP A 177 0.42 -4.82 -16.83
CA TRP A 177 0.09 -4.72 -15.41
C TRP A 177 0.96 -5.60 -14.52
N VAL A 178 1.45 -6.75 -15.02
CA VAL A 178 2.39 -7.62 -14.29
C VAL A 178 3.75 -6.95 -14.17
N SER A 179 4.21 -6.30 -15.24
CA SER A 179 5.43 -5.49 -15.23
C SER A 179 5.34 -4.34 -14.24
N LEU A 180 4.22 -3.62 -14.23
CA LEU A 180 3.93 -2.56 -13.26
C LEU A 180 3.90 -3.10 -11.82
N ALA A 181 3.29 -4.27 -11.61
CA ALA A 181 3.24 -4.94 -10.31
C ALA A 181 4.63 -5.30 -9.79
N VAL A 182 5.49 -5.86 -10.65
CA VAL A 182 6.88 -6.19 -10.28
C VAL A 182 7.68 -4.92 -9.99
N ALA A 183 7.54 -3.87 -10.80
CA ALA A 183 8.21 -2.59 -10.56
C ALA A 183 7.80 -1.97 -9.22
N ASP A 184 6.48 -1.93 -8.93
CA ASP A 184 5.93 -1.47 -7.66
C ASP A 184 6.49 -2.31 -6.49
N TRP A 185 6.46 -3.63 -6.60
CA TRP A 185 6.97 -4.54 -5.57
C TRP A 185 8.46 -4.31 -5.28
N LEU A 186 9.31 -4.14 -6.31
CA LEU A 186 10.73 -3.85 -6.15
C LEU A 186 10.98 -2.54 -5.38
N VAL A 187 10.15 -1.52 -5.62
CA VAL A 187 10.17 -0.28 -4.84
C VAL A 187 9.78 -0.55 -3.39
N LYS A 188 8.71 -1.32 -3.14
CA LYS A 188 8.30 -1.70 -1.78
C LYS A 188 9.41 -2.45 -1.03
N LEU A 189 10.09 -3.39 -1.68
CA LEU A 189 11.21 -4.13 -1.09
C LEU A 189 12.38 -3.22 -0.72
N SER A 190 12.75 -2.33 -1.64
CA SER A 190 13.85 -1.37 -1.44
C SER A 190 13.53 -0.44 -0.26
N LEU A 191 12.30 0.08 -0.21
CA LEU A 191 11.84 0.94 0.87
C LEU A 191 11.68 0.20 2.19
N ALA A 192 11.29 -1.08 2.18
CA ALA A 192 11.21 -1.90 3.39
C ALA A 192 12.59 -2.05 4.06
N LEU A 193 13.64 -2.26 3.26
CA LEU A 193 15.01 -2.32 3.76
C LEU A 193 15.46 -0.96 4.33
N LEU A 194 15.19 0.14 3.60
CA LEU A 194 15.52 1.48 4.06
C LEU A 194 14.75 1.86 5.33
N ALA A 195 13.48 1.44 5.45
CA ALA A 195 12.60 1.71 6.58
C ALA A 195 13.06 1.07 7.90
N LEU A 196 13.95 0.06 7.86
CA LEU A 196 14.55 -0.51 9.07
C LEU A 196 15.30 0.54 9.90
N VAL A 197 15.91 1.54 9.26
CA VAL A 197 16.63 2.63 9.94
C VAL A 197 15.69 3.52 10.74
N PRO A 198 14.69 4.20 10.14
CA PRO A 198 13.74 5.01 10.89
C PRO A 198 12.92 4.17 11.88
N PHE A 199 12.55 2.93 11.54
CA PHE A 199 11.89 2.00 12.47
C PHE A 199 12.69 1.88 13.78
N ARG A 200 13.99 1.55 13.68
CA ARG A 200 14.85 1.38 14.85
C ARG A 200 14.97 2.65 15.68
N ILE A 201 15.10 3.80 15.02
CA ILE A 201 15.24 5.10 15.68
C ILE A 201 13.95 5.46 16.44
N ILE A 202 12.79 5.34 15.79
CA ILE A 202 11.49 5.72 16.36
C ILE A 202 11.16 4.81 17.54
N VAL A 203 11.27 3.49 17.37
CA VAL A 203 10.99 2.52 18.44
C VAL A 203 11.85 2.81 19.67
N ARG A 204 13.17 3.00 19.50
CA ARG A 204 14.06 3.32 20.62
C ARG A 204 13.65 4.58 21.37
N LYS A 205 13.30 5.65 20.65
CA LYS A 205 12.87 6.92 21.26
C LYS A 205 11.54 6.80 22.01
N LEU A 206 10.59 6.03 21.49
CA LEU A 206 9.27 5.87 22.11
C LEU A 206 9.32 4.94 23.32
N THR A 207 10.06 3.83 23.24
CA THR A 207 10.23 2.92 24.38
C THR A 207 11.01 3.58 25.52
N ALA A 208 12.06 4.36 25.22
CA ALA A 208 12.83 5.08 26.24
C ALA A 208 12.03 6.17 26.99
N LYS A 209 10.92 6.65 26.44
CA LYS A 209 10.00 7.60 27.13
C LYS A 209 8.98 6.90 28.03
N THR A 210 8.87 5.58 27.97
CA THR A 210 7.86 4.80 28.69
C THR A 210 8.43 4.11 29.94
N THR A 211 9.77 4.02 30.06
CA THR A 211 10.54 3.68 31.26
C THR A 211 11.04 4.92 31.96
#